data_AF-A0A554VUG3-F1
#
_entry.id   AF-A0A554VUG3-F1
#
_cell.length_a   1.000
_cell.length_b   1.000
_cell.length_c   1.000
_cell.angle_alpha   90.00
_cell.angle_beta   90.00
_cell.angle_gamma   90.00
#
_symmetry.space_group_name_H-M   'P 1'
#
loop_
_entity.id
_entity.type
_entity.pdbx_description
1 polymer ?
#
loop_
_entity_poly.entity_id
_entity_poly.type
_entity_poly.pdbx_seq_one_letter_code
_entity_poly.pdbx_strand_id
1 'polypeptide(L)'
;MARPRTCGPSTTVQSLLEPLRIQIGYRGEIQVCLLNTDRNKAMDFKRGNRIAQLVIQRIEIASFARVDELTESVRGTGGFGSTGGFAAP
;
A
#
# COMPACT_ATOMS: atom_id res chain seq x y z
N MET A 1 3.66 9.15 1.08
CA MET A 1 2.95 7.93 0.61
C MET A 1 1.67 8.36 -0.09
N ALA A 2 1.48 8.05 -1.37
CA ALA A 2 0.17 8.27 -2.00
C ALA A 2 -0.71 7.03 -1.79
N ARG A 3 -1.97 7.23 -1.39
CA ARG A 3 -2.97 6.16 -1.25
C ARG A 3 -4.12 6.41 -2.22
N PRO A 4 -4.74 5.35 -2.77
CA PRO A 4 -5.95 5.52 -3.56
C PRO A 4 -7.10 6.02 -2.69
N ARG A 5 -8.09 6.65 -3.35
CA ARG A 5 -9.39 6.93 -2.75
C ARG A 5 -10.38 5.85 -3.18
N THR A 6 -11.21 5.40 -2.24
CA THR A 6 -12.38 4.56 -2.55
C THR A 6 -13.38 5.43 -3.31
N CYS A 7 -13.73 5.03 -4.53
CA CYS A 7 -14.69 5.75 -5.37
C CYS A 7 -15.99 4.94 -5.50
N GLY A 8 -16.69 4.71 -4.38
CA GLY A 8 -17.92 3.92 -4.31
C GLY A 8 -17.71 2.40 -4.15
N PRO A 9 -18.81 1.62 -4.05
CA PRO A 9 -18.81 0.22 -3.59
C PRO A 9 -18.14 -0.81 -4.52
N SER A 10 -17.81 -0.42 -5.76
CA SER A 10 -17.21 -1.33 -6.76
C SER A 10 -15.82 -0.88 -7.24
N THR A 11 -15.27 0.20 -6.70
CA THR A 11 -14.13 0.89 -7.34
C THR A 11 -12.94 0.94 -6.41
N THR A 12 -12.00 0.01 -6.60
CA THR A 12 -10.65 0.17 -6.07
C THR A 12 -9.74 0.56 -7.22
N VAL A 13 -9.48 1.86 -7.36
CA VAL A 13 -8.25 2.28 -8.03
C VAL A 13 -7.12 1.73 -7.16
N GLN A 14 -6.34 0.79 -7.68
CA GLN A 14 -5.15 0.31 -6.98
C GLN A 14 -3.92 0.96 -7.58
N SER A 15 -2.93 1.26 -6.74
CA SER A 15 -1.59 1.54 -7.25
C SER A 15 -0.98 0.21 -7.71
N LEU A 16 -0.52 0.15 -8.97
CA LEU A 16 0.09 -1.05 -9.55
C LEU A 16 1.38 -1.47 -8.82
N LEU A 17 2.04 -0.50 -8.19
CA LEU A 17 3.17 -0.70 -7.30
C LEU A 17 2.67 -0.54 -5.86
N GLU A 18 3.30 -1.25 -4.93
CA GLU A 18 3.20 -1.04 -3.48
C GLU A 18 2.99 0.44 -3.14
N PRO A 19 2.30 0.78 -2.02
CA PRO A 19 1.83 2.13 -1.78
C PRO A 19 2.90 3.18 -2.11
N LEU A 20 2.61 4.00 -3.12
CA LEU A 20 3.63 4.82 -3.81
C LEU A 20 4.44 5.62 -2.78
N ARG A 21 5.66 5.15 -2.51
CA ARG A 21 6.60 5.79 -1.59
C ARG A 21 7.37 6.84 -2.36
N ILE A 22 7.07 8.10 -2.06
CA ILE A 22 7.80 9.25 -2.58
C ILE A 22 9.07 9.39 -1.74
N GLN A 23 10.23 9.39 -2.40
CA GLN A 23 11.53 9.42 -1.74
C GLN A 23 11.87 10.82 -1.18
N ILE A 24 12.65 10.84 -0.10
CA ILE A 24 13.20 12.06 0.51
C ILE A 24 14.21 12.64 -0.48
N GLY A 25 13.79 13.64 -1.26
CA GLY A 25 14.63 14.25 -2.30
C GLY A 25 13.99 14.28 -3.68
N TYR A 26 12.89 13.55 -3.89
CA TYR A 26 12.13 13.68 -5.13
C TYR A 26 11.56 15.10 -5.28
N ARG A 27 11.66 15.68 -6.47
CA ARG A 27 11.17 17.03 -6.82
C ARG A 27 10.41 17.07 -8.16
N GLY A 28 10.28 15.93 -8.83
CA GLY A 28 9.51 15.83 -10.05
C GLY A 28 8.00 15.90 -9.81
N GLU A 29 7.25 15.88 -10.91
CA GLU A 29 5.80 15.78 -10.86
C GLU A 29 5.35 14.45 -10.25
N ILE A 30 4.44 14.49 -9.29
CA ILE A 30 3.88 13.27 -8.69
C ILE A 30 2.84 12.71 -9.65
N GLN A 31 3.16 11.55 -10.23
CA GLN A 31 2.23 10.78 -11.07
C GLN A 31 1.53 9.70 -10.25
N VAL A 32 0.28 9.39 -10.62
CA VAL A 32 -0.51 8.32 -10.01
C VAL A 32 -0.79 7.27 -11.07
N CYS A 33 -0.27 6.05 -10.87
CA CYS A 33 -0.63 4.91 -11.69
C CYS A 33 -2.00 4.38 -11.24
N LEU A 34 -3.00 4.52 -12.10
CA LEU A 34 -4.37 4.08 -11.84
C LEU A 34 -4.61 2.74 -12.55
N LEU A 35 -5.01 1.71 -11.81
CA LEU A 35 -5.57 0.48 -12.37
C LEU A 35 -7.06 0.41 -12.06
N ASN A 36 -7.87 0.26 -13.10
CA ASN A 36 -9.26 -0.14 -12.95
C ASN A 36 -9.34 -1.67 -12.87
N THR A 37 -9.83 -2.19 -11.73
CA THR A 37 -9.98 -3.64 -11.51
C THR A 37 -11.39 -4.14 -11.86
N ASP A 38 -12.33 -3.27 -12.24
CA ASP A 38 -13.64 -3.67 -12.73
C ASP A 38 -13.51 -4.25 -14.15
N ARG A 39 -14.07 -5.44 -14.36
CA ARG A 39 -13.99 -6.16 -15.65
C ARG A 39 -15.01 -5.68 -16.69
N ASN A 40 -16.08 -5.04 -16.23
CA ASN A 40 -17.27 -4.77 -17.04
C ASN A 40 -17.55 -3.28 -17.23
N LYS A 41 -16.95 -2.41 -16.41
CA LYS A 41 -17.22 -0.96 -16.42
C LYS A 41 -15.95 -0.15 -16.64
N ALA A 42 -16.01 0.76 -17.62
CA ALA A 42 -14.99 1.77 -17.82
C ALA A 42 -15.07 2.86 -16.73
N MET A 43 -13.93 3.53 -16.49
CA MET A 43 -13.85 4.69 -15.59
C MET A 43 -13.43 5.93 -16.37
N ASP A 44 -14.21 7.00 -16.20
CA ASP A 44 -13.91 8.31 -16.77
C ASP A 44 -13.34 9.24 -15.70
N PHE A 45 -12.25 9.93 -16.05
CA PHE A 45 -11.64 10.96 -15.21
C PHE A 45 -11.66 12.31 -15.92
N LYS A 46 -11.98 13.35 -15.17
CA LYS A 46 -11.88 14.74 -15.62
C LYS A 46 -10.81 15.46 -14.83
N ARG A 47 -10.19 16.49 -15.45
CA ARG A 47 -9.27 17.38 -14.74
C ARG A 47 -9.96 17.96 -13.50
N GLY A 48 -9.23 17.99 -12.38
CA GLY A 48 -9.75 18.40 -11.08
C GLY A 48 -10.41 17.29 -10.26
N ASN A 49 -10.57 16.08 -10.79
CA ASN A 49 -11.02 14.94 -9.99
C ASN A 49 -9.94 14.56 -8.95
N ARG A 50 -10.39 14.29 -7.73
CA ARG A 50 -9.53 13.84 -6.63
C ARG A 50 -9.33 12.32 -6.73
N ILE A 51 -8.22 11.91 -7.35
CA ILE A 51 -7.95 10.49 -7.69
C ILE A 51 -7.07 9.75 -6.68
N ALA A 52 -6.40 10.46 -5.77
CA ALA A 52 -5.55 9.90 -4.73
C ALA A 52 -5.50 10.85 -3.51
N GLN A 53 -4.89 10.38 -2.43
CA GLN A 53 -4.56 11.19 -1.26
C GLN A 53 -3.07 11.05 -0.93
N LEU A 54 -2.42 12.15 -0.57
CA LEU A 54 -1.04 12.14 -0.10
C LEU A 54 -1.05 12.08 1.43
N VAL A 55 -0.35 11.10 1.99
CA VAL A 55 -0.12 10.94 3.42
C VAL A 55 1.36 11.11 3.71
N ILE A 56 1.68 12.00 4.65
CA ILE A 56 3.03 12.23 5.17
C ILE A 56 3.15 11.45 6.48
N GLN A 57 4.18 10.62 6.59
CA GLN A 57 4.46 9.81 7.77
C GLN A 57 5.94 9.90 8.10
N ARG A 58 6.26 9.85 9.39
CA ARG A 58 7.65 9.70 9.85
C ARG A 58 8.15 8.32 9.42
N ILE A 59 9.40 8.27 8.96
CA ILE A 59 10.10 7.01 8.74
C ILE A 59 11.29 6.97 9.69
N GLU A 60 11.58 5.80 10.23
CA GLU A 60 12.80 5.56 11.00
C GLU A 60 13.87 4.99 10.07
N ILE A 61 15.10 5.49 10.18
CA ILE A 61 16.25 4.97 9.47
C ILE A 61 16.95 4.00 10.43
N ALA A 62 16.74 2.71 10.24
CA ALA A 62 17.29 1.69 11.12
C ALA A 62 18.78 1.45 10.83
N SER A 63 19.58 1.35 11.90
CA SER A 63 20.93 0.78 11.86
C SER A 63 20.85 -0.67 12.34
N PHE A 64 21.21 -1.61 11.49
CA PHE A 64 21.16 -3.03 11.83
C PHE A 64 22.44 -3.45 12.57
N ALA A 65 22.27 -4.19 13.67
CA ALA A 65 23.35 -4.87 14.38
C ALA A 65 23.22 -6.38 14.13
N ARG A 66 24.31 -7.02 13.68
CA ARG A 66 24.34 -8.47 13.45
C ARG A 66 24.47 -9.19 14.79
N VAL A 67 23.66 -10.22 14.99
CA VAL A 67 23.69 -11.14 16.13
C VAL A 67 23.52 -12.56 15.62
N ASP A 68 23.96 -13.55 16.41
CA ASP A 68 23.83 -14.96 16.02
C ASP A 68 22.37 -15.44 16.16
N GLU A 69 21.67 -15.02 17.22
CA GLU A 69 20.29 -15.42 17.48
C GLU A 69 19.46 -14.26 18.07
N LEU A 70 18.16 -14.24 17.76
CA LEU A 70 17.18 -13.35 18.36
C LEU A 70 16.45 -14.06 19.51
N THR A 71 16.02 -13.32 20.53
CA THR A 71 15.18 -13.87 21.61
C THR A 71 13.83 -14.34 21.08
N GLU A 72 13.28 -15.40 21.69
CA GLU A 72 11.96 -15.90 21.35
C GLU A 72 10.85 -14.84 21.55
N SER A 73 9.78 -14.97 20.76
CA SER A 73 8.58 -14.16 20.91
C SER A 73 7.34 -15.03 20.86
N VAL A 74 6.24 -14.58 21.46
CA VAL A 74 4.95 -15.29 21.45
C VAL A 74 4.47 -15.62 20.02
N ARG A 75 4.84 -14.78 19.02
CA ARG A 75 4.49 -15.01 17.61
C ARG A 75 5.40 -16.05 16.94
N GLY A 76 6.65 -16.18 17.40
CA GLY A 76 7.66 -17.06 16.81
C GLY A 76 7.81 -16.88 15.30
N THR A 77 7.85 -17.99 14.56
CA THR A 77 7.93 -18.04 13.09
C THR A 77 6.55 -17.95 12.40
N GLY A 78 5.46 -17.73 13.15
CA GLY A 78 4.10 -17.70 12.62
C GLY A 78 3.82 -16.53 11.68
N GLY A 79 3.36 -16.85 10.47
CA GLY A 79 2.97 -15.90 9.42
C GLY A 79 1.80 -16.43 8.58
N PHE A 80 1.39 -15.67 7.55
CA PHE A 80 0.42 -16.12 6.53
C PHE A 80 -0.89 -16.71 7.08
N GLY A 81 -1.46 -16.11 8.13
CA GLY A 81 -2.71 -16.60 8.73
C GLY A 81 -2.52 -17.78 9.68
N SER A 82 -1.34 -17.95 10.28
CA SER A 82 -1.04 -18.99 11.29
C SER A 82 -1.98 -19.01 12.50
N THR A 83 -2.72 -17.94 12.76
CA THR A 83 -3.75 -17.86 13.82
C THR A 83 -5.11 -18.39 13.38
N GLY A 84 -5.29 -18.80 12.12
CA GLY A 84 -6.57 -19.18 11.55
C GLY A 84 -7.54 -18.00 11.44
N GLY A 85 -8.84 -18.28 11.56
CA GLY A 85 -9.92 -17.28 11.51
C GLY A 85 -10.61 -17.14 10.16
N PHE A 86 -10.14 -17.87 9.14
CA PHE A 86 -10.78 -17.96 7.83
C PHE A 86 -10.89 -19.44 7.47
N ALA A 87 -12.11 -19.92 7.21
CA ALA A 87 -12.29 -21.23 6.59
C ALA A 87 -11.86 -21.09 5.12
N ALA A 88 -10.94 -21.94 4.66
CA ALA A 88 -10.75 -22.12 3.24
C ALA A 88 -12.08 -22.69 2.66
N PRO A 89 -12.54 -22.21 1.50
CA PRO A 89 -13.69 -22.80 0.83
C PRO A 89 -13.42 -24.25 0.41
#